data_AF-A0A9P5YDK2-F1
#
_entry.id   AF-A0A9P5YDK2-F1
#
_cell.length_a   1.000
_cell.length_b   1.000
_cell.length_c   1.000
_cell.angle_alpha   90.00
_cell.angle_beta   90.00
_cell.angle_gamma   90.00
#
_symmetry.space_group_name_H-M   'P 1'
#
loop_
_entity.id
_entity.type
_entity.pdbx_description
1 polymer ?
#
loop_
_entity_poly.entity_id
_entity_poly.type
_entity_poly.pdbx_seq_one_letter_code
_entity_poly.pdbx_strand_id
1 'polypeptide(L)' 'MPLDILFEIFGHLHPLDVLHLARTSRGLRTILMSRSSLSVWVSAFSNVRGLPFCPSDMSEPQYANLAFDEHCHV' A
#
# COMPACT_ATOMS: atom_id res chain seq x y z
N MET A 1 -4.03 3.28 -18.94
CA MET A 1 -5.32 2.92 -18.30
C MET A 1 -5.73 4.03 -17.36
N PRO A 2 -7.04 4.25 -17.14
CA PRO A 2 -7.52 5.19 -16.12
C PRO A 2 -6.97 4.81 -14.73
N LEU A 3 -6.56 5.81 -13.95
CA LEU A 3 -6.00 5.57 -12.61
C LEU A 3 -7.03 5.01 -11.64
N ASP A 4 -8.31 5.36 -11.80
CA ASP A 4 -9.38 4.92 -10.90
C ASP A 4 -9.57 3.40 -10.93
N ILE A 5 -9.53 2.80 -12.13
CA ILE A 5 -9.60 1.34 -12.30
C ILE A 5 -8.38 0.65 -11.70
N LEU A 6 -7.20 1.25 -11.84
CA LEU A 6 -5.98 0.74 -11.20
C LEU A 6 -6.12 0.77 -9.67
N PHE A 7 -6.66 1.86 -9.12
CA PHE A 7 -6.88 2.00 -7.68
C PHE A 7 -7.87 0.98 -7.14
N GLU A 8 -8.95 0.73 -7.87
CA GLU A 8 -9.93 -0.31 -7.51
C GLU A 8 -9.28 -1.70 -7.50
N ILE A 9 -8.55 -2.05 -8.57
CA ILE A 9 -7.81 -3.33 -8.64
C ILE A 9 -6.82 -3.46 -7.48
N PHE A 10 -6.00 -2.43 -7.24
CA PHE A 10 -4.98 -2.47 -6.19
C PHE A 10 -5.58 -2.49 -4.77
N GLY A 11 -6.76 -1.90 -4.56
CA GLY A 11 -7.47 -1.93 -3.29
C GLY A 11 -7.94 -3.32 -2.86
N HIS A 12 -8.06 -4.26 -3.82
CA HIS A 12 -8.40 -5.66 -3.54
C HIS A 12 -7.19 -6.54 -3.19
N LEU A 13 -5.97 -6.01 -3.28
CA LEU A 13 -4.75 -6.77 -3.02
C LEU A 13 -4.39 -6.81 -1.54
N HIS A 14 -3.46 -7.70 -1.18
CA HIS A 14 -2.82 -7.66 0.13
C HIS A 14 -1.88 -6.45 0.21
N PRO A 15 -1.72 -5.79 1.38
CA PRO A 15 -0.84 -4.62 1.51
C PRO A 15 0.60 -4.90 1.07
N LEU A 16 1.12 -6.11 1.31
CA LEU A 16 2.44 -6.54 0.84
C LEU A 16 2.54 -6.57 -0.69
N ASP A 17 1.48 -6.99 -1.39
CA ASP A 17 1.46 -7.02 -2.85
C ASP A 17 1.43 -5.60 -3.43
N VAL A 18 0.68 -4.69 -2.80
CA VAL A 18 0.69 -3.26 -3.17
C VAL A 18 2.08 -2.67 -2.98
N LEU A 19 2.77 -3.02 -1.89
CA LEU A 19 4.15 -2.60 -1.64
C LEU A 19 5.12 -3.16 -2.71
N HIS A 20 4.97 -4.44 -3.08
CA HIS A 20 5.76 -5.03 -4.17
C HIS A 20 5.48 -4.36 -5.51
N LEU A 21 4.22 -4.08 -5.85
CA LEU A 21 3.84 -3.32 -7.05
C LEU A 21 4.50 -1.93 -7.09
N ALA A 22 4.54 -1.24 -5.95
CA ALA A 22 5.24 0.04 -5.86
C ALA A 22 6.76 -0.08 -6.05
N ARG A 23 7.35 -1.27 -5.87
CA ARG A 23 8.79 -1.53 -6.08
C ARG A 23 9.11 -2.02 -7.49
N THR A 24 8.13 -2.53 -8.26
CA THR A 24 8.39 -3.12 -9.58
C THR A 24 8.65 -2.11 -10.70
N SER A 25 8.07 -0.89 -10.61
CA SER A 25 8.29 0.14 -11.62
C SER A 25 8.32 1.55 -11.04
N ARG A 26 9.07 2.46 -11.67
CA ARG A 26 9.12 3.88 -11.27
C ARG A 26 7.75 4.56 -11.35
N GLY A 27 6.94 4.23 -12.36
CA GLY A 27 5.59 4.80 -12.52
C GLY A 27 4.65 4.37 -11.40
N LEU A 28 4.58 3.07 -11.11
CA LEU A 28 3.77 2.55 -10.00
C LEU A 28 4.26 3.07 -8.66
N ARG A 29 5.59 3.19 -8.46
CA ARG A 29 6.15 3.81 -7.26
C ARG A 29 5.63 5.22 -7.06
N THR A 30 5.72 6.08 -8.09
CA THR A 30 5.25 7.46 -8.01
C THR A 30 3.76 7.56 -7.68
N ILE A 31 2.96 6.64 -8.23
CA ILE A 31 1.51 6.60 -8.01
C ILE A 31 1.20 6.11 -6.59
N LEU A 32 1.69 4.93 -6.20
CA LEU A 32 1.35 4.22 -4.97
C LEU A 32 2.02 4.80 -3.71
N MET A 33 3.07 5.61 -3.86
CA MET A 33 3.73 6.32 -2.75
C MET A 33 3.23 7.76 -2.59
N SER A 34 2.19 8.15 -3.35
CA SER A 34 1.61 9.49 -3.27
C SER A 34 0.35 9.50 -2.41
N ARG A 35 -0.06 10.70 -1.96
CA ARG A 35 -1.31 10.85 -1.19
C ARG A 35 -2.57 10.49 -1.97
N SER A 36 -2.55 10.52 -3.30
CA SER A 36 -3.73 10.19 -4.09
C SER A 36 -4.09 8.70 -4.04
N SER A 37 -3.14 7.82 -3.69
CA SER A 37 -3.39 6.39 -3.52
C SER A 37 -3.75 6.00 -2.09
N LEU A 38 -4.08 6.96 -1.21
CA LEU A 38 -4.44 6.67 0.18
C LEU A 38 -5.59 5.67 0.28
N SER A 39 -6.62 5.83 -0.56
CA SER A 39 -7.77 4.92 -0.63
C SER A 39 -7.35 3.49 -0.95
N VAL A 40 -6.38 3.30 -1.85
CA VAL A 40 -5.84 1.98 -2.21
C VAL A 40 -5.27 1.29 -0.98
N TRP A 41 -4.47 2.00 -0.18
CA TRP A 41 -3.85 1.43 1.00
C TRP A 41 -4.86 1.11 2.09
N VAL A 42 -5.79 2.03 2.36
CA VAL A 42 -6.86 1.81 3.34
C VAL A 42 -7.69 0.57 2.97
N SER A 43 -8.07 0.44 1.69
CA SER A 43 -8.76 -0.73 1.16
C SER A 43 -7.91 -2.00 1.28
N ALA A 44 -6.64 -1.94 0.90
CA ALA A 44 -5.73 -3.08 1.01
C ALA A 44 -5.58 -3.56 2.46
N PHE A 45 -5.43 -2.65 3.42
CA PHE A 45 -5.36 -3.01 4.85
C PHE A 45 -6.66 -3.60 5.37
N SER A 46 -7.82 -3.14 4.88
CA SER A 46 -9.12 -3.70 5.26
C SER A 46 -9.30 -5.17 4.86
N ASN A 47 -8.48 -5.67 3.92
CA ASN A 47 -8.47 -7.08 3.51
C ASN A 47 -7.79 -7.99 4.56
N VAL A 48 -7.04 -7.43 5.52
CA VAL A 48 -6.31 -8.20 6.55
C VAL A 48 -7.09 -8.20 7.86
N ARG A 49 -7.58 -9.38 8.26
CA ARG A 49 -8.33 -9.52 9.52
C ARG A 49 -7.42 -9.36 10.73
N GLY A 50 -7.86 -8.54 11.69
CA GLY A 50 -7.18 -8.36 12.98
C GLY A 50 -5.98 -7.42 12.94
N LEU A 51 -5.71 -6.75 11.81
CA LEU A 51 -4.66 -5.75 11.71
C LEU A 51 -5.13 -4.43 12.36
N PRO A 52 -4.34 -3.81 13.24
CA PRO A 52 -4.68 -2.49 13.77
C PRO A 52 -4.59 -1.42 12.67
N PHE A 53 -5.29 -0.31 12.88
CA PHE A 53 -5.19 0.86 12.01
C PHE A 53 -3.75 1.39 11.93
N CYS A 54 -3.40 1.97 10.79
CA CYS A 54 -2.11 2.63 10.61
C CYS A 54 -1.93 3.71 11.69
N PRO A 55 -0.81 3.71 12.43
CA PRO A 55 -0.49 4.76 13.39
C PRO A 55 -0.44 6.16 12.73
N SER A 56 -0.81 7.22 13.47
CA SER A 56 -0.86 8.59 12.94
C SER A 56 0.51 9.20 12.60
N ASP A 57 1.57 8.63 13.16
CA ASP A 57 2.97 9.00 12.95
C ASP A 57 3.60 8.28 11.75
N MET A 58 2.84 7.39 11.08
CA MET A 58 3.34 6.56 9.99
C MET A 58 2.45 6.68 8.75
N SER A 59 3.06 6.63 7.57
CA SER A 59 2.31 6.49 6.32
C SER A 59 1.94 5.04 6.06
N GLU A 60 0.86 4.82 5.32
CA GLU A 60 0.37 3.50 4.96
C GLU A 60 1.42 2.60 4.27
N PRO A 61 2.23 3.09 3.31
CA PRO A 61 3.29 2.28 2.73
C PRO A 61 4.37 1.89 3.75
N GLN A 62 4.70 2.78 4.69
CA GLN A 62 5.66 2.47 5.77
C GLN A 62 5.09 1.43 6.72
N TYR A 63 3.80 1.52 7.04
CA TYR A 63 3.13 0.55 7.91
C TYR A 63 3.01 -0.82 7.25
N ALA A 64 2.71 -0.88 5.95
CA ALA A 64 2.67 -2.14 5.22
C ALA A 64 4.06 -2.79 5.18
N ASN A 65 5.10 -1.98 5.03
CA ASN A 65 6.47 -2.41 5.04
C ASN A 65 6.88 -2.96 6.43
N LEU A 66 6.53 -2.26 7.51
CA LEU A 66 6.78 -2.72 8.88
C LEU A 66 6.01 -4.01 9.22
N ALA A 67 4.75 -4.11 8.79
CA ALA A 67 3.86 -5.19 9.17
C ALA A 67 4.08 -6.48 8.37
N PHE A 68 4.55 -6.38 7.11
CA PHE A 68 4.56 -7.52 6.19
C PHE A 68 5.87 -7.76 5.44
N ASP A 69 6.78 -6.78 5.35
CA ASP A 69 8.04 -6.98 4.64
C ASP A 69 9.07 -7.64 5.58
N GLU A 70 9.88 -8.54 5.05
CA GLU A 70 10.92 -9.24 5.82
C GLU A 70 12.23 -8.42 5.93
N HIS A 71 12.28 -7.25 5.30
CA HIS A 71 13.43 -6.34 5.38
C HIS A 71 13.33 -5.42 6.60
N CYS A 72 14.32 -5.48 7.49
CA CYS A 72 14.54 -4.45 8.50
C CYS A 72 14.94 -3.12 7.83
N HIS A 73 14.29 -2.03 8.26
CA HIS A 73 14.69 -0.66 7.92
C HIS A 73 15.71 -0.19 8.97
N VAL A 74 16.88 0.28 8.50
CA VAL A 74 17.96 0.84 9.33
C VAL A 74 17.85 2.34 9.38
#